data_AF-A0A0W8CPJ0-F1
#
_entry.id   AF-A0A0W8CPJ0-F1
#
_cell.length_a   1.000
_cell.length_b   1.000
_cell.length_c   1.000
_cell.angle_alpha   90.00
_cell.angle_beta   90.00
_cell.angle_gamma   90.00
#
_symmetry.space_group_name_H-M   'P 1'
#
loop_
_entity.id
_entity.type
_entity.pdbx_description
1 polymer ?
#
loop_
_entity_poly.entity_id
_entity_poly.type
_entity_poly.pdbx_seq_one_letter_code
_entity_poly.pdbx_strand_id
1 'polypeptide(L)'
;MLNHDGVTFVQHPGVLIRIYDFQFGVRGLSIMHLVQLAPLDRMAWVMSSKVNMQDLSASVPLPDAQTAGSVDDILSALDGLRTYYAAFCAPDGIDLLQVMHNFVRQMIGISLWNADDLTYLVYWLNSILEEYRTCAHRDASTGETSRINVKDKVDSSNPDLQRLTQLITARKMEQLMQDSRRQSATVSARSPMPIDHTKDHVGTVTNTVHPLQRVTDGSTSTVRSGGIPQAILNLVPRQGGRTLCLRSITIQGCTGAAGKPDQCQYFKSRAHFVPTEPLPKLLRDYIIQRFGGLRRDLHHL
;
A
#
# COMPACT_ATOMS: atom_id res chain seq x y z
N MET A 1 2.16 25.00 23.68
CA MET A 1 1.29 23.93 23.12
C MET A 1 2.02 22.61 22.82
N LEU A 2 3.36 22.55 22.83
CA LEU A 2 4.14 21.43 22.28
C LEU A 2 4.40 20.24 23.24
N ASN A 3 3.73 20.17 24.39
CA ASN A 3 3.81 18.99 25.26
C ASN A 3 2.49 18.83 26.02
N HIS A 4 1.40 18.83 25.25
CA HIS A 4 0.05 18.68 25.79
C HIS A 4 -0.34 17.20 25.70
N ASP A 5 -0.94 16.66 26.76
CA ASP A 5 -1.40 15.26 26.82
C ASP A 5 -2.41 14.93 25.70
N GLY A 6 -3.05 15.97 25.16
CA GLY A 6 -3.91 15.90 23.97
C GLY A 6 -3.18 15.53 22.65
N VAL A 7 -1.84 15.50 22.60
CA VAL A 7 -1.09 15.22 21.36
C VAL A 7 -0.24 13.95 21.51
N THR A 8 -0.89 12.81 21.32
CA THR A 8 -0.32 11.46 21.49
C THR A 8 0.45 10.94 20.28
N PHE A 9 0.42 11.65 19.15
CA PHE A 9 1.15 11.33 17.92
C PHE A 9 2.40 12.22 17.72
N VAL A 10 3.12 12.01 16.61
CA VAL A 10 4.30 12.79 16.23
C VAL A 10 3.91 14.27 16.05
N GLN A 11 4.53 15.15 16.83
CA GLN A 11 4.23 16.59 16.85
C GLN A 11 4.88 17.35 15.68
N HIS A 12 4.82 16.83 14.45
CA HIS A 12 5.39 17.54 13.31
C HIS A 12 4.57 18.81 13.00
N PRO A 13 5.16 20.00 12.80
CA PRO A 13 4.41 21.23 12.52
C PRO A 13 3.52 21.11 11.29
N GLY A 14 4.02 20.47 10.23
CA GLY A 14 3.23 20.17 9.03
C GLY A 14 1.97 19.31 9.30
N VAL A 15 1.99 18.45 10.34
CA VAL A 15 0.80 17.70 10.78
C VAL A 15 -0.10 18.60 11.63
N LEU A 16 0.47 19.34 12.59
CA LEU A 16 -0.27 20.22 13.52
C LEU A 16 -1.08 21.32 12.81
N ILE A 17 -0.51 21.96 11.79
CA ILE A 17 -1.21 22.98 11.00
C ILE A 17 -2.37 22.35 10.23
N ARG A 18 -2.16 21.16 9.67
CA ARG A 18 -3.15 20.48 8.84
C ARG A 18 -4.28 19.87 9.65
N ILE A 19 -4.02 19.36 10.86
CA ILE A 19 -5.08 18.89 11.76
C ILE A 19 -5.89 20.07 12.29
N TYR A 20 -5.24 21.21 12.60
CA TYR A 20 -5.92 22.43 13.00
C TYR A 20 -6.88 22.93 11.90
N ASP A 21 -6.45 22.90 10.64
CA ASP A 21 -7.30 23.22 9.48
C ASP A 21 -8.01 22.00 8.89
N PHE A 22 -8.17 20.89 9.62
CA PHE A 22 -8.97 19.73 9.21
C PHE A 22 -8.68 19.23 7.76
N GLN A 23 -7.42 19.22 7.31
CA GLN A 23 -7.05 19.01 5.90
C GLN A 23 -7.00 17.53 5.48
N PHE A 24 -7.99 16.72 5.88
CA PHE A 24 -8.05 15.30 5.55
C PHE A 24 -8.32 15.04 4.05
N GLY A 25 -7.96 13.82 3.61
CA GLY A 25 -8.29 13.32 2.28
C GLY A 25 -7.46 13.98 1.19
N VAL A 26 -8.12 14.58 0.20
CA VAL A 26 -7.43 15.21 -0.95
C VAL A 26 -6.53 16.38 -0.56
N ARG A 27 -6.69 16.92 0.65
CA ARG A 27 -5.85 18.00 1.20
C ARG A 27 -4.58 17.50 1.89
N GLY A 28 -4.36 16.18 1.90
CA GLY A 28 -3.09 15.55 2.23
C GLY A 28 -3.02 14.93 3.62
N LEU A 29 -3.76 15.43 4.61
CA LEU A 29 -3.79 14.79 5.92
C LEU A 29 -4.54 13.44 5.84
N SER A 30 -4.04 12.49 6.59
CA SER A 30 -4.62 11.17 6.77
C SER A 30 -4.64 10.87 8.26
N ILE A 31 -5.63 10.12 8.74
CA ILE A 31 -5.65 9.62 10.12
C ILE A 31 -4.35 8.89 10.48
N MET A 32 -3.67 8.27 9.52
CA MET A 32 -2.42 7.57 9.75
C MET A 32 -1.20 8.47 10.02
N HIS A 33 -1.33 9.80 9.97
CA HIS A 33 -0.33 10.71 10.55
C HIS A 33 -0.47 10.83 12.08
N LEU A 34 -1.58 10.34 12.63
CA LEU A 34 -2.01 10.54 14.00
C LEU A 34 -1.92 9.25 14.83
N VAL A 35 -1.21 8.24 14.32
CA VAL A 35 -0.91 7.01 15.05
C VAL A 35 -0.17 7.39 16.34
N GLN A 36 -0.62 6.80 17.45
CA GLN A 36 -0.03 7.11 18.75
C GLN A 36 1.42 6.67 18.80
N LEU A 37 2.25 7.55 19.34
CA LEU A 37 3.67 7.34 19.50
C LEU A 37 3.94 6.86 20.92
N ALA A 38 4.56 5.70 21.05
CA ALA A 38 4.94 5.17 22.35
C ALA A 38 5.91 6.15 23.08
N PRO A 39 5.93 6.19 24.43
CA PRO A 39 6.73 7.16 25.16
C PRO A 39 8.23 7.15 24.82
N LEU A 40 8.81 5.98 24.59
CA LEU A 40 10.22 5.86 24.21
C LEU A 40 10.47 6.35 22.78
N ASP A 41 9.57 6.06 21.84
CA ASP A 41 9.67 6.55 20.47
C ASP A 41 9.48 8.07 20.40
N ARG A 42 8.63 8.63 21.27
CA ARG A 42 8.49 10.07 21.45
C ARG A 42 9.79 10.70 21.94
N MET A 43 10.41 10.13 22.97
CA MET A 43 11.70 10.60 23.46
C MET A 43 12.76 10.54 22.35
N ALA A 44 12.85 9.41 21.64
CA ALA A 44 13.78 9.25 20.53
C ALA A 44 13.53 10.26 19.40
N TRP A 45 12.27 10.53 19.07
CA TRP A 45 11.90 11.53 18.08
C TRP A 45 12.31 12.94 18.52
N VAL A 46 12.00 13.35 19.76
CA VAL A 46 12.38 14.68 20.28
C VAL A 46 13.91 14.85 20.27
N MET A 47 14.66 13.82 20.65
CA MET A 47 16.13 13.86 20.71
C MET A 47 16.80 13.89 19.33
N SER A 48 16.16 13.30 18.31
CA SER A 48 16.72 13.19 16.95
C SER A 48 16.15 14.20 15.96
N SER A 49 15.00 14.80 16.27
CA SER A 49 14.29 15.72 15.40
C SER A 49 15.09 17.01 15.19
N LYS A 50 15.25 17.38 13.92
CA LYS A 50 15.79 18.68 13.49
C LYS A 50 14.69 19.62 13.02
N VAL A 51 13.44 19.29 13.33
CA VAL A 51 12.27 20.03 12.86
C VAL A 51 12.12 21.31 13.67
N ASN A 52 11.98 22.45 12.99
CA ASN A 52 11.70 23.72 13.65
C ASN A 52 10.24 23.73 14.11
N MET A 53 10.03 23.45 15.39
CA MET A 53 8.70 23.38 16.00
C MET A 53 7.95 24.72 16.08
N GLN A 54 8.62 25.84 15.78
CA GLN A 54 8.03 27.17 15.71
C GLN A 54 7.59 27.55 14.29
N ASP A 55 8.04 26.82 13.27
CA ASP A 55 7.61 27.04 11.90
C ASP A 55 6.26 26.38 11.67
N LEU A 56 5.19 27.16 11.85
CA LEU A 56 3.82 26.74 11.60
C LEU A 56 3.29 27.26 10.25
N SER A 57 4.18 27.48 9.27
CA SER A 57 3.79 27.94 7.94
C SER A 57 3.18 26.83 7.08
N ALA A 58 2.26 27.19 6.19
CA ALA A 58 1.66 26.23 5.25
C ALA A 58 2.69 25.57 4.30
N SER A 59 3.87 26.18 4.14
CA SER A 59 4.99 25.63 3.38
C SER A 59 5.69 24.45 4.04
N VAL A 60 5.48 24.21 5.34
CA VAL A 60 6.11 23.07 6.01
C VAL A 60 5.59 21.77 5.40
N PRO A 61 6.50 20.90 4.91
CA PRO A 61 6.11 19.65 4.28
C PRO A 61 5.37 18.76 5.28
N LEU A 62 4.36 18.07 4.78
CA LEU A 62 3.70 17.00 5.53
C LEU A 62 4.61 15.75 5.44
N PRO A 63 5.03 15.14 6.56
CA PRO A 63 5.72 13.85 6.52
C PRO A 63 4.81 12.77 5.92
N ASP A 64 5.42 11.71 5.38
CA ASP A 64 4.65 10.58 4.86
C ASP A 64 3.83 9.92 5.98
N ALA A 65 2.57 9.61 5.67
CA ALA A 65 1.69 8.89 6.57
C ALA A 65 2.19 7.45 6.78
N GLN A 66 2.00 6.92 7.99
CA GLN A 66 2.27 5.51 8.24
C GLN A 66 1.30 4.63 7.41
N THR A 67 1.78 3.48 6.93
CA THR A 67 0.89 2.47 6.33
C THR A 67 0.27 1.62 7.43
N ALA A 68 -1.03 1.40 7.39
CA ALA A 68 -1.71 0.51 8.33
C ALA A 68 -1.31 -0.94 8.06
N GLY A 69 -0.65 -1.59 9.03
CA GLY A 69 -0.33 -3.01 8.97
C GLY A 69 -1.45 -3.89 9.55
N SER A 70 -2.26 -3.31 10.43
CA SER A 70 -3.35 -3.95 11.14
C SER A 70 -4.52 -2.99 11.36
N VAL A 71 -5.68 -3.54 11.72
CA VAL A 71 -6.83 -2.75 12.15
C VAL A 71 -6.51 -1.96 13.43
N ASP A 72 -5.67 -2.52 14.31
CA ASP A 72 -5.24 -1.86 15.55
C ASP A 72 -4.46 -0.57 15.28
N ASP A 73 -3.69 -0.50 14.20
CA ASP A 73 -2.99 0.74 13.80
C ASP A 73 -3.98 1.86 13.45
N ILE A 74 -5.10 1.51 12.79
CA ILE A 74 -6.17 2.44 12.43
C ILE A 74 -6.91 2.90 13.70
N LEU A 75 -7.19 1.98 14.61
CA LEU A 75 -7.80 2.32 15.90
C LEU A 75 -6.90 3.24 16.72
N SER A 76 -5.59 2.96 16.79
CA SER A 76 -4.60 3.81 17.43
C SER A 76 -4.59 5.22 16.83
N ALA A 77 -4.62 5.34 15.51
CA ALA A 77 -4.74 6.62 14.82
C ALA A 77 -6.03 7.39 15.17
N LEU A 78 -7.17 6.71 15.20
CA LEU A 78 -8.45 7.32 15.58
C LEU A 78 -8.46 7.76 17.05
N ASP A 79 -7.86 6.99 17.95
CA ASP A 79 -7.68 7.38 19.35
C ASP A 79 -6.77 8.60 19.49
N GLY A 80 -5.70 8.70 18.70
CA GLY A 80 -4.83 9.87 18.66
C GLY A 80 -5.57 11.14 18.22
N LEU A 81 -6.38 11.03 17.17
CA LEU A 81 -7.25 12.11 16.70
C LEU A 81 -8.32 12.48 17.74
N ARG A 82 -8.98 11.50 18.36
CA ARG A 82 -9.99 11.76 19.40
C ARG A 82 -9.40 12.46 20.62
N THR A 83 -8.20 12.06 21.04
CA THR A 83 -7.47 12.69 22.15
C THR A 83 -7.14 14.15 21.85
N TYR A 84 -6.76 14.46 20.62
CA TYR A 84 -6.58 15.84 20.16
C TYR A 84 -7.90 16.63 20.18
N TYR A 85 -8.99 16.05 19.67
CA TYR A 85 -10.29 16.72 19.59
C TYR A 85 -10.87 17.01 20.97
N ALA A 86 -10.73 16.08 21.90
CA ALA A 86 -11.14 16.27 23.30
C ALA A 86 -10.41 17.44 23.97
N ALA A 87 -9.16 17.71 23.58
CA ALA A 87 -8.38 18.79 24.14
C ALA A 87 -8.64 20.16 23.48
N PHE A 88 -8.96 20.19 22.18
CA PHE A 88 -8.87 21.43 21.38
C PHE A 88 -10.09 21.75 20.52
N CYS A 89 -11.10 20.88 20.43
CA CYS A 89 -12.17 21.00 19.43
C CYS A 89 -13.58 20.90 20.04
N ALA A 90 -14.58 21.17 19.20
CA ALA A 90 -16.00 21.07 19.56
C ALA A 90 -16.46 19.62 19.80
N PRO A 91 -17.45 19.38 20.69
CA PRO A 91 -17.94 18.04 21.01
C PRO A 91 -18.44 17.23 19.82
N ASP A 92 -19.07 17.88 18.83
CA ASP A 92 -19.62 17.23 17.63
C ASP A 92 -18.60 16.35 16.88
N GLY A 93 -17.33 16.78 16.86
CA GLY A 93 -16.26 16.03 16.20
C GLY A 93 -15.89 14.76 16.96
N ILE A 94 -16.00 14.77 18.29
CA ILE A 94 -15.71 13.61 19.15
C ILE A 94 -16.74 12.51 18.90
N ASP A 95 -18.02 12.87 18.75
CA ASP A 95 -19.09 11.91 18.45
C ASP A 95 -18.84 11.17 17.12
N LEU A 96 -18.49 11.91 16.05
CA LEU A 96 -18.13 11.30 14.77
C LEU A 96 -16.95 10.32 14.93
N LEU A 97 -15.88 10.75 15.59
CA LEU A 97 -14.69 9.93 15.81
C LEU A 97 -15.00 8.68 16.64
N GLN A 98 -15.92 8.77 17.61
CA GLN A 98 -16.36 7.63 18.40
C GLN A 98 -17.13 6.62 17.55
N VAL A 99 -18.02 7.08 16.65
CA VAL A 99 -18.74 6.22 15.71
C VAL A 99 -17.77 5.54 14.75
N MET A 100 -16.83 6.28 14.16
CA MET A 100 -15.76 5.73 13.30
C MET A 100 -14.93 4.67 14.04
N HIS A 101 -14.52 4.94 15.27
CA HIS A 101 -13.76 3.99 16.07
C HIS A 101 -14.56 2.71 16.33
N ASN A 102 -15.83 2.82 16.73
CA ASN A 102 -16.67 1.67 17.00
C ASN A 102 -16.90 0.82 15.74
N PHE A 103 -17.11 1.49 14.60
CA PHE A 103 -17.25 0.84 13.30
C PHE A 103 -15.99 0.04 12.93
N VAL A 104 -14.81 0.67 12.98
CA VAL A 104 -13.54 -0.02 12.65
C VAL A 104 -13.27 -1.18 13.60
N ARG A 105 -13.62 -1.04 14.90
CA ARG A 105 -13.49 -2.14 15.87
C ARG A 105 -14.35 -3.35 15.50
N GLN A 106 -15.56 -3.14 14.96
CA GLN A 106 -16.42 -4.22 14.49
C GLN A 106 -15.84 -4.96 13.26
N MET A 107 -14.87 -4.36 12.57
CA MET A 107 -14.18 -4.98 11.45
C MET A 107 -13.08 -5.96 11.88
N ILE A 108 -12.71 -5.99 13.17
CA ILE A 108 -11.78 -6.97 13.72
C ILE A 108 -12.34 -8.38 13.53
N GLY A 109 -11.52 -9.30 13.02
CA GLY A 109 -11.91 -10.68 12.76
C GLY A 109 -12.63 -10.89 11.42
N ILE A 110 -12.98 -9.83 10.70
CA ILE A 110 -13.48 -9.96 9.32
C ILE A 110 -12.29 -10.24 8.39
N SER A 111 -12.21 -11.45 7.85
CA SER A 111 -11.12 -11.93 6.97
C SER A 111 -10.98 -11.17 5.63
N LEU A 112 -11.85 -10.18 5.39
CA LEU A 112 -11.80 -9.34 4.20
C LEU A 112 -10.63 -8.34 4.23
N TRP A 113 -10.19 -7.86 5.39
CA TRP A 113 -9.23 -6.75 5.47
C TRP A 113 -7.84 -7.27 5.87
N ASN A 114 -6.98 -7.50 4.87
CA ASN A 114 -5.56 -7.74 5.10
C ASN A 114 -4.78 -6.42 5.03
N ALA A 115 -3.50 -6.43 5.40
CA ALA A 115 -2.65 -5.25 5.40
C ALA A 115 -2.67 -4.47 4.07
N ASP A 116 -2.72 -5.17 2.92
CA ASP A 116 -2.76 -4.53 1.60
C ASP A 116 -4.09 -3.82 1.32
N ASP A 117 -5.19 -4.28 1.93
CA ASP A 117 -6.54 -3.75 1.75
C ASP A 117 -6.87 -2.61 2.71
N LEU A 118 -6.16 -2.51 3.85
CA LEU A 118 -6.41 -1.48 4.86
C LEU A 118 -6.25 -0.05 4.33
N THR A 119 -5.44 0.14 3.27
CA THR A 119 -5.32 1.44 2.60
C THR A 119 -6.66 1.97 2.07
N TYR A 120 -7.54 1.08 1.60
CA TYR A 120 -8.87 1.47 1.11
C TYR A 120 -9.81 1.87 2.25
N LEU A 121 -9.71 1.20 3.40
CA LEU A 121 -10.44 1.56 4.60
C LEU A 121 -9.98 2.93 5.12
N VAL A 122 -8.66 3.15 5.22
CA VAL A 122 -8.07 4.44 5.60
C VAL A 122 -8.53 5.54 4.63
N TYR A 123 -8.53 5.27 3.33
CA TYR A 123 -9.04 6.21 2.33
C TYR A 123 -10.49 6.60 2.60
N TRP A 124 -11.38 5.63 2.78
CA TRP A 124 -12.80 5.90 3.05
C TRP A 124 -13.01 6.68 4.35
N LEU A 125 -12.30 6.34 5.43
CA LEU A 125 -12.37 7.09 6.69
C LEU A 125 -11.92 8.55 6.52
N ASN A 126 -10.86 8.80 5.75
CA ASN A 126 -10.42 10.15 5.42
C ASN A 126 -11.47 10.91 4.59
N SER A 127 -12.20 10.24 3.70
CA SER A 127 -13.29 10.85 2.92
C SER A 127 -14.47 11.28 3.80
N ILE A 128 -14.82 10.49 4.82
CA ILE A 128 -15.86 10.87 5.79
C ILE A 128 -15.44 12.13 6.56
N LEU A 129 -14.18 12.21 6.99
CA LEU A 129 -13.62 13.39 7.65
C LEU A 129 -13.63 14.61 6.70
N GLU A 130 -13.26 14.42 5.44
CA GLU A 130 -13.32 15.49 4.44
C GLU A 130 -14.75 16.03 4.24
N GLU A 131 -15.75 15.15 4.23
CA GLU A 131 -17.15 15.55 4.18
C GLU A 131 -17.59 16.29 5.45
N TYR A 132 -17.14 15.87 6.63
CA TYR A 132 -17.39 16.60 7.88
C TYR A 132 -16.88 18.04 7.81
N ARG A 133 -15.66 18.26 7.31
CA ARG A 133 -15.13 19.63 7.09
C ARG A 133 -16.01 20.41 6.11
N THR A 134 -16.41 19.78 5.01
CA THR A 134 -17.24 20.43 3.99
C THR A 134 -18.57 20.90 4.58
N CYS A 135 -19.20 20.06 5.40
CA CYS A 135 -20.42 20.43 6.13
C CYS A 135 -20.14 21.52 7.16
N ALA A 136 -19.07 21.42 7.95
CA ALA A 136 -18.71 22.45 8.94
C ALA A 136 -18.46 23.83 8.32
N HIS A 137 -17.83 23.87 7.14
CA HIS A 137 -17.62 25.12 6.39
C HIS A 137 -18.95 25.73 5.89
N ARG A 138 -19.86 24.89 5.40
CA ARG A 138 -21.21 25.32 5.00
C ARG A 138 -22.02 25.81 6.19
N ASP A 139 -22.01 25.06 7.29
CA ASP A 139 -22.68 25.41 8.56
C ASP A 139 -22.21 26.78 9.05
N ALA A 140 -20.89 27.04 9.03
CA ALA A 140 -20.34 28.34 9.41
C ALA A 140 -20.84 29.50 8.53
N SER A 141 -21.17 29.24 7.26
CA SER A 141 -21.65 30.24 6.30
C SER A 141 -23.18 30.43 6.32
N THR A 142 -23.93 29.40 6.75
CA THR A 142 -25.40 29.33 6.63
C THR A 142 -26.13 29.34 7.98
N GLY A 143 -25.44 29.02 9.08
CA GLY A 143 -26.03 28.82 10.41
C GLY A 143 -26.64 27.43 10.61
N GLU A 144 -26.54 26.53 9.63
CA GLU A 144 -27.00 25.14 9.76
C GLU A 144 -26.09 24.30 10.68
N THR A 145 -26.52 23.09 11.02
CA THR A 145 -25.75 22.12 11.82
C THR A 145 -25.65 20.77 11.13
N SER A 146 -25.52 20.78 9.81
CA SER A 146 -25.53 19.59 8.97
C SER A 146 -24.34 18.65 9.21
N ARG A 147 -23.22 19.15 9.74
CA ARG A 147 -22.02 18.36 10.05
C ARG A 147 -22.27 17.20 11.02
N ILE A 148 -23.26 17.32 11.91
CA ILE A 148 -23.55 16.32 12.94
C ILE A 148 -24.14 15.02 12.33
N ASN A 149 -24.73 15.11 11.14
CA ASN A 149 -25.36 13.99 10.43
C ASN A 149 -24.34 13.15 9.64
N VAL A 150 -23.10 13.62 9.50
CA VAL A 150 -22.05 12.90 8.76
C VAL A 150 -21.74 11.55 9.40
N LYS A 151 -21.92 11.42 10.72
CA LYS A 151 -21.73 10.16 11.45
C LYS A 151 -22.66 9.04 10.96
N ASP A 152 -23.83 9.37 10.44
CA ASP A 152 -24.80 8.39 9.94
C ASP A 152 -24.30 7.68 8.66
N LYS A 153 -23.27 8.25 8.00
CA LYS A 153 -22.62 7.63 6.84
C LYS A 153 -21.59 6.57 7.21
N VAL A 154 -21.22 6.49 8.49
CA VAL A 154 -20.30 5.47 8.99
C VAL A 154 -21.08 4.18 9.23
N ASP A 155 -21.45 3.53 8.12
CA ASP A 155 -22.22 2.29 8.11
C ASP A 155 -21.70 1.35 7.02
N SER A 156 -21.89 0.04 7.25
CA SER A 156 -21.62 -1.02 6.28
C SER A 156 -22.44 -0.89 4.98
N SER A 157 -23.59 -0.21 5.02
CA SER A 157 -24.46 0.08 3.89
C SER A 157 -24.02 1.31 3.09
N ASN A 158 -22.94 1.99 3.50
CA ASN A 158 -22.41 3.13 2.78
C ASN A 158 -22.01 2.70 1.35
N PRO A 159 -22.51 3.38 0.30
CA PRO A 159 -22.31 2.94 -1.09
C PRO A 159 -20.84 2.93 -1.50
N ASP A 160 -20.04 3.87 -1.01
CA ASP A 160 -18.61 3.94 -1.32
C ASP A 160 -17.87 2.78 -0.66
N LEU A 161 -18.20 2.47 0.60
CA LEU A 161 -17.62 1.32 1.29
C LEU A 161 -18.01 0.00 0.63
N GLN A 162 -19.30 -0.18 0.29
CA GLN A 162 -19.78 -1.37 -0.41
C GLN A 162 -19.04 -1.58 -1.73
N ARG A 163 -18.83 -0.50 -2.49
CA ARG A 163 -18.08 -0.54 -3.74
C ARG A 163 -16.63 -0.98 -3.50
N LEU A 164 -15.96 -0.45 -2.48
CA LEU A 164 -14.61 -0.87 -2.11
C LEU A 164 -14.57 -2.36 -1.72
N THR A 165 -15.49 -2.80 -0.88
CA THR A 165 -15.63 -4.21 -0.48
C THR A 165 -15.87 -5.13 -1.67
N GLN A 166 -16.70 -4.74 -2.63
CA GLN A 166 -16.94 -5.50 -3.86
C GLN A 166 -15.67 -5.61 -4.72
N LEU A 167 -14.94 -4.50 -4.90
CA LEU A 167 -13.69 -4.50 -5.66
C LEU A 167 -12.62 -5.37 -5.00
N ILE A 168 -12.48 -5.30 -3.68
CA ILE A 168 -11.55 -6.13 -2.91
C ILE A 168 -11.94 -7.61 -3.04
N THR A 169 -13.24 -7.92 -2.90
CA THR A 169 -13.76 -9.29 -3.00
C THR A 169 -13.54 -9.87 -4.40
N ALA A 170 -13.84 -9.11 -5.45
CA ALA A 170 -13.62 -9.51 -6.84
C ALA A 170 -12.13 -9.78 -7.11
N ARG A 171 -11.24 -8.90 -6.63
CA ARG A 171 -9.79 -9.07 -6.74
C ARG A 171 -9.31 -10.36 -6.05
N LYS A 172 -9.82 -10.65 -4.85
CA LYS A 172 -9.46 -11.87 -4.09
C LYS A 172 -10.00 -13.12 -4.77
N MET A 173 -11.22 -13.09 -5.28
CA MET A 173 -11.80 -14.20 -6.04
C MET A 173 -10.99 -14.50 -7.30
N GLU A 174 -10.58 -13.47 -8.04
CA GLU A 174 -9.74 -13.65 -9.22
C GLU A 174 -8.38 -14.29 -8.87
N GLN A 175 -7.75 -13.85 -7.76
CA GLN A 175 -6.51 -14.44 -7.28
C GLN A 175 -6.67 -15.93 -6.92
N LEU A 176 -7.73 -16.29 -6.18
CA LEU A 176 -8.02 -17.68 -5.83
C LEU A 176 -8.25 -18.55 -7.08
N MET A 177 -8.97 -18.03 -8.08
CA MET A 177 -9.18 -18.73 -9.35
C MET A 177 -7.87 -18.92 -10.14
N GLN A 178 -6.98 -17.92 -10.13
CA GLN A 178 -5.66 -18.01 -10.78
C GLN A 178 -4.75 -19.02 -10.07
N ASP A 179 -4.76 -19.05 -8.74
CA ASP A 179 -3.95 -19.98 -7.95
C ASP A 179 -4.42 -21.43 -8.10
N SER A 180 -5.74 -21.67 -8.14
CA SER A 180 -6.31 -23.00 -8.42
C SER A 180 -5.90 -23.51 -9.81
N ARG A 181 -5.93 -22.66 -10.84
CA ARG A 181 -5.48 -23.02 -12.20
C ARG A 181 -4.00 -23.39 -12.23
N ARG A 182 -3.15 -22.64 -11.50
CA ARG A 182 -1.71 -22.94 -11.41
C ARG A 182 -1.43 -24.27 -10.71
N GLN A 183 -2.15 -24.59 -9.64
CA GLN A 183 -2.01 -25.86 -8.93
C GLN A 183 -2.48 -27.06 -9.78
N SER A 184 -3.54 -26.89 -10.58
CA SER A 184 -4.01 -27.96 -11.46
C SER A 184 -3.00 -28.28 -12.59
N ALA A 185 -2.33 -27.25 -13.11
CA ALA A 185 -1.29 -27.41 -14.14
C ALA A 185 -0.02 -28.11 -13.61
N THR A 186 0.36 -27.90 -12.34
CA THR A 186 1.54 -28.55 -11.75
C THR A 186 1.31 -30.02 -11.39
N VAL A 187 0.07 -30.40 -11.03
CA VAL A 187 -0.28 -31.80 -10.76
C VAL A 187 -0.34 -32.63 -12.06
N SER A 188 -0.86 -32.06 -13.15
CA SER A 188 -0.93 -32.74 -14.44
C SER A 188 0.44 -32.99 -15.10
N ALA A 189 1.48 -32.23 -14.73
CA ALA A 189 2.84 -32.42 -15.26
C ALA A 189 3.63 -33.54 -14.56
N ARG A 190 3.07 -34.17 -13.51
CA ARG A 190 3.76 -35.15 -12.66
C ARG A 190 3.27 -36.60 -12.82
N SER A 191 2.52 -36.91 -13.88
CA SER A 191 2.11 -38.29 -14.17
C SER A 191 3.33 -39.22 -14.31
N PRO A 192 3.36 -40.39 -13.66
CA PRO A 192 4.47 -41.34 -13.77
C PRO A 192 4.56 -41.91 -15.19
N MET A 193 5.77 -41.99 -15.74
CA MET A 193 6.02 -42.71 -16.99
C MET A 193 5.65 -44.21 -16.86
N PRO A 194 5.20 -44.87 -17.94
CA PRO A 194 4.98 -46.30 -17.94
C PRO A 194 6.33 -47.04 -17.81
N ILE A 195 6.40 -47.97 -16.87
CA ILE A 195 7.53 -48.88 -16.70
C ILE A 195 7.48 -49.89 -17.85
N ASP A 196 8.46 -49.84 -18.75
CA ASP A 196 8.65 -50.85 -19.79
C ASP A 196 9.51 -52.00 -19.24
N HIS A 197 9.03 -53.22 -19.45
CA HIS A 197 9.65 -54.46 -19.00
C HIS A 197 10.32 -55.12 -20.19
N THR A 198 11.66 -55.10 -20.27
CA THR A 198 12.41 -56.20 -20.91
C THR A 198 13.87 -56.30 -20.40
N LYS A 199 14.16 -57.50 -19.89
CA LYS A 199 15.42 -58.26 -19.71
C LYS A 199 16.48 -58.03 -20.83
N ASP A 200 17.79 -58.27 -20.71
CA ASP A 200 18.67 -59.02 -19.81
C ASP A 200 20.15 -58.66 -20.12
N HIS A 201 21.07 -59.06 -19.22
CA HIS A 201 22.49 -59.42 -19.42
C HIS A 201 23.67 -58.47 -19.08
N VAL A 202 24.22 -58.73 -17.87
CA VAL A 202 25.62 -59.07 -17.50
C VAL A 202 26.79 -58.40 -18.24
N GLY A 203 27.63 -57.68 -17.47
CA GLY A 203 29.00 -57.37 -17.87
C GLY A 203 29.79 -56.45 -16.93
N THR A 204 30.47 -57.06 -15.96
CA THR A 204 31.84 -56.74 -15.48
C THR A 204 32.15 -55.41 -14.75
N VAL A 205 32.72 -55.61 -13.57
CA VAL A 205 33.32 -54.68 -12.61
C VAL A 205 34.63 -54.08 -13.14
N THR A 206 34.86 -52.78 -12.96
CA THR A 206 36.14 -52.24 -12.44
C THR A 206 35.97 -50.86 -11.79
N ASN A 207 36.63 -50.70 -10.64
CA ASN A 207 36.71 -49.53 -9.77
C ASN A 207 37.36 -48.30 -10.44
N THR A 208 36.95 -47.09 -10.02
CA THR A 208 37.91 -46.01 -9.68
C THR A 208 37.24 -44.82 -8.94
N VAL A 209 37.64 -44.66 -7.67
CA VAL A 209 38.01 -43.40 -6.97
C VAL A 209 37.01 -42.23 -6.91
N HIS A 210 36.29 -42.14 -5.78
CA HIS A 210 35.96 -40.87 -5.08
C HIS A 210 37.27 -40.23 -4.52
N PRO A 211 37.38 -38.90 -4.24
CA PRO A 211 36.31 -38.10 -3.60
C PRO A 211 36.28 -36.57 -3.88
N LEU A 212 35.30 -35.93 -3.23
CA LEU A 212 35.14 -34.51 -2.90
C LEU A 212 34.68 -33.54 -4.01
N GLN A 213 33.36 -33.28 -4.07
CA GLN A 213 32.92 -31.89 -4.05
C GLN A 213 31.56 -31.68 -3.38
N ARG A 214 31.63 -30.81 -2.38
CA ARG A 214 30.60 -30.23 -1.52
C ARG A 214 29.50 -29.55 -2.35
N VAL A 215 28.28 -30.10 -2.35
CA VAL A 215 27.09 -29.38 -2.83
C VAL A 215 26.39 -28.82 -1.60
N THR A 216 26.45 -27.50 -1.45
CA THR A 216 25.73 -26.74 -0.43
C THR A 216 24.25 -26.69 -0.77
N ASP A 217 23.43 -27.03 0.22
CA ASP A 217 21.97 -27.01 0.18
C ASP A 217 21.39 -25.68 -0.31
N GLY A 218 20.60 -25.77 -1.38
CA GLY A 218 19.77 -24.70 -1.88
C GLY A 218 18.60 -24.46 -0.94
N SER A 219 18.67 -23.36 -0.19
CA SER A 219 17.58 -22.85 0.63
C SER A 219 16.34 -22.60 -0.21
N THR A 220 15.28 -23.33 0.08
CA THR A 220 13.94 -23.20 -0.48
C THR A 220 13.33 -21.89 0.03
N SER A 221 13.51 -20.82 -0.74
CA SER A 221 12.80 -19.56 -0.51
C SER A 221 11.42 -19.63 -1.17
N THR A 222 10.38 -19.63 -0.33
CA THR A 222 8.98 -19.55 -0.71
C THR A 222 8.70 -18.27 -1.50
N VAL A 223 8.20 -18.45 -2.73
CA VAL A 223 7.94 -17.36 -3.69
C VAL A 223 6.73 -16.55 -3.26
N ARG A 224 6.96 -15.29 -2.85
CA ARG A 224 5.94 -14.25 -2.69
C ARG A 224 5.36 -13.89 -4.06
N SER A 225 4.12 -14.29 -4.33
CA SER A 225 3.37 -13.97 -5.55
C SER A 225 2.97 -12.49 -5.62
N GLY A 226 3.90 -11.64 -6.05
CA GLY A 226 3.64 -10.22 -6.37
C GLY A 226 4.61 -9.60 -7.38
N GLY A 227 5.64 -10.36 -7.81
CA GLY A 227 6.64 -9.91 -8.77
C GLY A 227 6.15 -9.99 -10.22
N ILE A 228 6.73 -9.16 -11.09
CA ILE A 228 6.63 -9.33 -12.54
C ILE A 228 7.17 -10.73 -12.87
N PRO A 229 6.45 -11.57 -13.63
CA PRO A 229 6.94 -12.91 -13.99
C PRO A 229 8.32 -12.87 -14.65
N GLN A 230 9.18 -13.84 -14.38
CA GLN A 230 10.56 -13.84 -14.88
C GLN A 230 10.63 -13.77 -16.41
N ALA A 231 9.71 -14.46 -17.10
CA ALA A 231 9.61 -14.40 -18.56
C ALA A 231 9.34 -12.97 -19.08
N ILE A 232 8.54 -12.18 -18.36
CA ILE A 232 8.30 -10.78 -18.70
C ILE A 232 9.51 -9.93 -18.32
N LEU A 233 10.13 -10.15 -17.15
CA LEU A 233 11.34 -9.42 -16.73
C LEU A 233 12.49 -9.54 -17.73
N ASN A 234 12.64 -10.71 -18.36
CA ASN A 234 13.66 -10.94 -19.38
C ASN A 234 13.43 -10.14 -20.67
N LEU A 235 12.19 -9.70 -20.91
CA LEU A 235 11.82 -8.87 -22.06
C LEU A 235 11.90 -7.37 -21.77
N VAL A 236 12.07 -6.97 -20.50
CA VAL A 236 12.11 -5.56 -20.11
C VAL A 236 13.44 -4.94 -20.56
N PRO A 237 13.40 -3.83 -21.32
CA PRO A 237 14.61 -3.13 -21.75
C PRO A 237 15.51 -2.75 -20.57
N ARG A 238 16.81 -2.73 -20.79
CA ARG A 238 17.82 -2.36 -19.79
C ARG A 238 18.68 -1.21 -20.28
N GLN A 239 18.98 -0.27 -19.39
CA GLN A 239 19.91 0.83 -19.63
C GLN A 239 20.81 1.01 -18.40
N GLY A 240 22.13 1.06 -18.61
CA GLY A 240 23.11 1.24 -17.52
C GLY A 240 23.00 0.18 -16.42
N GLY A 241 22.73 -1.08 -16.78
CA GLY A 241 22.55 -2.19 -15.84
C GLY A 241 21.22 -2.20 -15.07
N ARG A 242 20.37 -1.19 -15.25
CA ARG A 242 19.03 -1.09 -14.64
C ARG A 242 17.95 -1.51 -15.62
N THR A 243 16.90 -2.13 -15.10
CA THR A 243 15.71 -2.49 -15.89
C THR A 243 14.78 -1.29 -16.04
N LEU A 244 14.05 -1.20 -17.14
CA LEU A 244 13.04 -0.16 -17.32
C LEU A 244 11.96 -0.28 -16.22
N CYS A 245 11.63 0.85 -15.60
CA CYS A 245 10.46 0.96 -14.76
C CYS A 245 9.21 0.93 -15.64
N LEU A 246 8.50 -0.19 -15.71
CA LEU A 246 7.29 -0.27 -16.55
C LEU A 246 6.26 0.82 -16.20
N ARG A 247 6.15 1.23 -14.92
CA ARG A 247 5.25 2.33 -14.52
C ARG A 247 5.59 3.66 -15.20
N SER A 248 6.87 3.97 -15.46
CA SER A 248 7.28 5.27 -16.01
C SER A 248 6.83 5.49 -17.46
N ILE A 249 6.55 4.42 -18.21
CA ILE A 249 6.08 4.48 -19.60
C ILE A 249 4.55 4.23 -19.75
N THR A 250 3.86 4.00 -18.63
CA THR A 250 2.42 3.66 -18.59
C THR A 250 1.56 4.80 -18.09
N ILE A 251 0.25 4.71 -18.30
CA ILE A 251 -0.73 5.66 -17.77
C ILE A 251 -0.68 5.80 -16.24
N GLN A 252 -0.19 4.79 -15.52
CA GLN A 252 -0.04 4.83 -14.06
C GLN A 252 1.06 5.79 -13.60
N GLY A 253 2.06 6.03 -14.45
CA GLY A 253 3.17 6.91 -14.16
C GLY A 253 4.09 6.44 -13.03
N CYS A 254 5.30 6.99 -13.02
CA CYS A 254 6.21 6.94 -11.88
C CYS A 254 7.01 8.24 -11.89
N THR A 255 6.89 9.03 -10.83
CA THR A 255 7.52 10.36 -10.71
C THR A 255 9.03 10.30 -10.50
N GLY A 256 9.52 9.14 -10.06
CA GLY A 256 10.92 8.89 -9.79
C GLY A 256 11.32 9.29 -8.37
N ALA A 257 12.50 8.90 -7.95
CA ALA A 257 12.99 9.17 -6.60
C ALA A 257 13.18 10.69 -6.39
N ALA A 258 13.03 11.16 -5.16
CA ALA A 258 13.22 12.57 -4.83
C ALA A 258 14.63 13.04 -5.25
N GLY A 259 14.67 14.07 -6.11
CA GLY A 259 15.91 14.62 -6.69
C GLY A 259 16.58 13.75 -7.79
N LYS A 260 15.98 12.62 -8.17
CA LYS A 260 16.49 11.70 -9.22
C LYS A 260 15.33 11.13 -10.06
N PRO A 261 14.75 11.94 -10.97
CA PRO A 261 13.58 11.56 -11.77
C PRO A 261 13.86 10.41 -12.75
N ASP A 262 15.13 10.15 -13.05
CA ASP A 262 15.64 9.03 -13.86
C ASP A 262 15.61 7.69 -13.12
N GLN A 263 15.27 7.66 -11.83
CA GLN A 263 15.33 6.46 -10.99
C GLN A 263 13.97 6.14 -10.43
N CYS A 264 13.57 4.87 -10.46
CA CYS A 264 12.29 4.46 -9.89
C CYS A 264 12.27 4.71 -8.38
N GLN A 265 11.22 5.40 -7.91
CA GLN A 265 11.04 5.72 -6.49
C GLN A 265 10.91 4.48 -5.60
N TYR A 266 10.40 3.37 -6.16
CA TYR A 266 10.15 2.13 -5.42
C TYR A 266 11.29 1.11 -5.51
N PHE A 267 12.07 1.12 -6.60
CA PHE A 267 13.06 0.09 -6.87
C PHE A 267 14.34 0.68 -7.47
N LYS A 268 15.42 0.72 -6.68
CA LYS A 268 16.74 1.24 -7.10
C LYS A 268 17.35 0.52 -8.32
N SER A 269 16.92 -0.71 -8.59
CA SER A 269 17.32 -1.50 -9.76
C SER A 269 16.59 -1.12 -11.05
N ARG A 270 15.67 -0.15 -10.99
CA ARG A 270 14.87 0.30 -12.13
C ARG A 270 15.13 1.76 -12.48
N ALA A 271 15.18 2.05 -13.77
CA ALA A 271 15.41 3.39 -14.31
C ALA A 271 14.21 3.87 -15.15
N HIS A 272 14.08 5.18 -15.28
CA HIS A 272 13.11 5.83 -16.14
C HIS A 272 13.82 6.26 -17.42
N PHE A 273 13.42 5.67 -18.53
CA PHE A 273 13.89 6.05 -19.85
C PHE A 273 12.84 5.63 -20.88
N VAL A 274 12.96 6.16 -22.09
CA VAL A 274 12.11 5.78 -23.23
C VAL A 274 12.93 4.83 -24.09
N PRO A 275 12.51 3.56 -24.26
CA PRO A 275 13.14 2.63 -25.18
C PRO A 275 13.19 3.20 -26.59
N THR A 276 14.28 2.99 -27.30
CA THR A 276 14.40 3.35 -28.73
C THR A 276 13.77 2.31 -29.64
N GLU A 277 13.71 1.06 -29.17
CA GLU A 277 13.13 -0.07 -29.89
C GLU A 277 11.70 -0.34 -29.47
N PRO A 278 10.83 -0.81 -30.39
CA PRO A 278 9.50 -1.30 -30.07
C PRO A 278 9.52 -2.39 -28.99
N LEU A 279 8.59 -2.33 -28.06
CA LEU A 279 8.42 -3.33 -27.02
C LEU A 279 7.91 -4.66 -27.62
N PRO A 280 8.47 -5.81 -27.22
CA PRO A 280 7.95 -7.12 -27.63
C PRO A 280 6.46 -7.25 -27.34
N LYS A 281 5.70 -7.89 -28.25
CA LYS A 281 4.25 -8.05 -28.13
C LYS A 281 3.83 -8.60 -26.76
N LEU A 282 4.53 -9.62 -26.26
CA LEU A 282 4.23 -10.22 -24.95
C LEU A 282 4.40 -9.23 -23.79
N LEU A 283 5.38 -8.33 -23.87
CA LEU A 283 5.57 -7.27 -22.89
C LEU A 283 4.50 -6.18 -23.01
N ARG A 284 4.11 -5.79 -24.23
CA ARG A 284 3.00 -4.85 -24.46
C ARG A 284 1.67 -5.39 -23.92
N ASP A 285 1.35 -6.64 -24.21
CA ASP A 285 0.13 -7.30 -23.73
C ASP A 285 0.09 -7.32 -22.20
N TYR A 286 1.23 -7.63 -21.55
CA TYR A 286 1.36 -7.56 -20.10
C TYR A 286 1.20 -6.12 -19.57
N ILE A 287 1.74 -5.13 -20.27
CA ILE A 287 1.60 -3.71 -19.90
C ILE A 287 0.13 -3.28 -19.95
N ILE A 288 -0.60 -3.64 -21.00
CA ILE A 288 -2.03 -3.35 -21.15
C ILE A 288 -2.81 -4.01 -20.01
N GLN A 289 -2.61 -5.31 -19.80
CA GLN A 289 -3.34 -6.08 -18.80
C GLN A 289 -3.06 -5.60 -17.36
N ARG A 290 -1.81 -5.26 -17.04
CA ARG A 290 -1.40 -4.98 -15.64
C ARG A 290 -1.33 -3.50 -15.29
N PHE A 291 -1.09 -2.63 -16.26
CA PHE A 291 -0.88 -1.20 -16.03
C PHE A 291 -1.85 -0.30 -16.83
N GLY A 292 -2.78 -0.89 -17.59
CA GLY A 292 -3.81 -0.15 -18.34
C GLY A 292 -3.29 0.54 -19.61
N GLY A 293 -2.10 0.16 -20.08
CA GLY A 293 -1.52 0.64 -21.34
C GLY A 293 -0.44 1.71 -21.18
N LEU A 294 0.15 2.07 -22.32
CA LEU A 294 1.21 3.08 -22.43
C LEU A 294 0.63 4.49 -22.32
N ARG A 295 1.46 5.47 -21.93
CA ARG A 295 1.06 6.88 -22.03
C ARG A 295 0.87 7.27 -23.50
N ARG A 296 0.02 8.27 -23.76
CA ARG A 296 -0.35 8.69 -25.13
C ARG A 296 0.86 9.04 -26.01
N ASP A 297 1.86 9.70 -25.44
CA ASP A 297 3.12 10.07 -26.10
C ASP A 297 3.96 8.86 -26.53
N LEU A 298 3.70 7.68 -25.94
CA LEU A 298 4.48 6.46 -26.10
C LEU A 298 3.71 5.32 -26.80
N HIS A 299 2.55 5.57 -27.41
CA HIS A 299 1.78 4.53 -28.11
C HIS A 299 2.50 3.92 -29.32
N HIS A 300 3.55 4.59 -29.83
CA HIS A 300 4.39 4.09 -30.91
C HIS A 300 5.38 3.00 -30.44
N LEU A 301 5.65 2.94 -29.13
CA LEU A 301 6.53 1.93 -28.50
C LEU A 301 5.88 0.57 -28.45
#